data_AF-A0A7V9ZPE0-F1
#
_entry.id   AF-A0A7V9ZPE0-F1
#
_cell.length_a   1.000
_cell.length_b   1.000
_cell.length_c   1.000
_cell.angle_alpha   90.00
_cell.angle_beta   90.00
_cell.angle_gamma   90.00
#
_symmetry.space_group_name_H-M   'P 1'
#
loop_
_entity.id
_entity.type
_entity.pdbx_description
1 polymer ?
#
loop_
_entity_poly.entity_id
_entity_poly.type
_entity_poly.pdbx_seq_one_letter_code
_entity_poly.pdbx_strand_id
1 'polypeptide(L)'
;MKDENTATLLRQRAITLAGAICLLLIAGLTHATAPSPAARQRDQLTGDAQEKTITGQWIIEAVDSGENLSTALTRTPRGGGRDTRYFKVGIGELTGLSREQILSGAGQRVRFQLRRPAGTFDFEGSFAAGKGSGAFTFTADKDFIAIMRQNGYGEALKRNLFGFAIGSFGGDVAAEFTALGIETPTPEQMGQMNTQAMSVEYVKELKVLGYEPRSIDQLISLRKHGASAEYVRALMAAGFERPTLEQLISLRIHGASLRFVEELRSLGYELRSIEQLISLRIHGANVEFVKTLAALGYERPTLDQLISMRIHGVTPRFIEELKLLGYDRVPLEQLISMKIHGVTLDFIRELRSQGYGNVPLGRLFDVRMFKMPVEFLKHLPDGDGGGRSVEWLIKFDGRTAQRVWMFRRGGEDGGGRSSEVPTEQLRGLTEAEVFSDGAPVRFRFARGAQSLNCVGWFKGGFGAGVCEAARD
;
A
#
# COMPACT_ATOMS: atom_id res chain seq x y z
N MET A 1 9.49 -47.13 29.57
CA MET A 1 10.08 -48.37 29.02
C MET A 1 10.76 -47.98 27.71
N LYS A 2 12.10 -47.81 27.75
CA LYS A 2 13.06 -47.68 26.62
C LYS A 2 12.88 -46.49 25.66
N ASP A 3 13.87 -45.76 25.17
CA ASP A 3 15.33 -45.76 25.33
C ASP A 3 15.90 -44.36 24.96
N GLU A 4 16.99 -44.02 25.64
CA GLU A 4 18.25 -43.33 25.25
C GLU A 4 18.32 -42.42 24.00
N ASN A 5 18.80 -41.17 24.16
CA ASN A 5 20.23 -40.80 24.11
C ASN A 5 20.42 -39.27 23.95
N THR A 6 20.93 -38.60 25.01
CA THR A 6 21.50 -37.25 24.92
C THR A 6 22.64 -37.06 25.93
N ALA A 7 23.76 -36.56 25.40
CA ALA A 7 24.69 -35.61 26.01
C ALA A 7 25.72 -36.08 27.07
N THR A 8 26.93 -36.36 26.58
CA THR A 8 28.20 -35.64 26.87
C THR A 8 28.64 -35.41 28.34
N LEU A 9 29.58 -36.25 28.82
CA LEU A 9 30.52 -35.99 29.92
C LEU A 9 31.72 -35.16 29.41
N LEU A 10 32.12 -34.03 30.03
CA LEU A 10 32.93 -33.83 31.25
C LEU A 10 34.46 -34.12 31.15
N ARG A 11 35.24 -33.05 31.44
CA ARG A 11 36.52 -33.00 32.22
C ARG A 11 37.78 -33.60 31.58
N GLN A 12 39.02 -33.24 31.90
CA GLN A 12 39.71 -32.14 32.60
C GLN A 12 41.22 -32.32 32.26
N ARG A 13 41.90 -31.19 32.01
CA ARG A 13 43.31 -30.80 32.27
C ARG A 13 44.45 -31.83 32.50
N ALA A 14 45.63 -31.37 32.01
CA ALA A 14 47.03 -31.54 32.51
C ALA A 14 47.80 -32.80 32.04
N ILE A 15 49.12 -32.87 31.79
CA ILE A 15 50.31 -31.98 31.88
C ILE A 15 51.53 -32.74 31.23
N THR A 16 52.48 -32.01 30.60
CA THR A 16 53.92 -32.29 30.27
C THR A 16 54.35 -33.53 29.45
N LEU A 17 55.50 -33.63 28.76
CA LEU A 17 56.58 -32.77 28.19
C LEU A 17 57.73 -33.75 27.85
N ALA A 18 58.39 -33.66 26.69
CA ALA A 18 59.87 -33.78 26.52
C ALA A 18 60.26 -34.05 25.05
N GLY A 19 61.26 -33.30 24.57
CA GLY A 19 61.94 -33.55 23.30
C GLY A 19 62.60 -32.29 22.73
N ALA A 20 63.62 -31.76 23.40
CA ALA A 20 64.42 -30.61 22.98
C ALA A 20 65.68 -31.06 22.22
N ILE A 21 66.02 -30.40 21.10
CA ILE A 21 67.40 -30.18 20.60
C ILE A 21 67.47 -28.76 19.99
N CYS A 22 68.62 -28.11 20.21
CA CYS A 22 68.85 -26.66 20.24
C CYS A 22 69.72 -26.16 19.06
N LEU A 23 69.47 -24.89 18.64
CA LEU A 23 70.37 -23.88 17.99
C LEU A 23 70.90 -24.20 16.56
N LEU A 24 71.02 -23.32 15.56
CA LEU A 24 70.92 -21.86 15.28
C LEU A 24 71.08 -21.77 13.72
N LEU A 25 70.45 -20.95 12.87
CA LEU A 25 70.54 -19.48 12.71
C LEU A 25 69.75 -19.04 11.44
N ILE A 26 69.13 -17.86 11.52
CA ILE A 26 68.76 -16.88 10.46
C ILE A 26 67.53 -17.19 9.57
N ALA A 27 66.38 -16.65 9.99
CA ALA A 27 65.32 -16.19 9.10
C ALA A 27 64.83 -14.80 9.56
N GLY A 28 64.89 -13.82 8.66
CA GLY A 28 64.51 -12.43 8.92
C GLY A 28 63.02 -12.28 9.15
N LEU A 29 62.65 -11.98 10.39
CA LEU A 29 61.33 -11.46 10.76
C LEU A 29 61.27 -9.98 10.38
N THR A 30 60.66 -9.66 9.23
CA THR A 30 60.14 -8.31 8.98
C THR A 30 58.99 -8.07 9.94
N HIS A 31 59.29 -7.50 11.11
CA HIS A 31 58.26 -6.88 11.94
C HIS A 31 57.65 -5.74 11.12
N ALA A 32 56.41 -5.90 10.67
CA ALA A 32 55.61 -4.79 10.18
C ALA A 32 55.42 -3.81 11.34
N THR A 33 56.26 -2.80 11.40
CA THR A 33 56.11 -1.70 12.34
C THR A 33 54.79 -1.01 12.03
N ALA A 34 53.92 -0.91 13.03
CA ALA A 34 52.75 -0.06 12.92
C ALA A 34 53.23 1.36 12.56
N PRO A 35 52.62 2.02 11.54
CA PRO A 35 53.07 3.34 11.12
C PRO A 35 53.08 4.29 12.32
N SER A 36 54.18 5.03 12.50
CA SER A 36 54.31 6.02 13.57
C SER A 36 53.13 7.00 13.56
N PRO A 37 52.79 7.63 14.70
CA PRO A 37 51.72 8.64 14.75
C PRO A 37 51.87 9.71 13.67
N ALA A 38 53.10 10.14 13.36
CA ALA A 38 53.40 11.07 12.27
C ALA A 38 53.21 10.50 10.86
N ALA A 39 53.36 9.18 10.67
CA ALA A 39 53.08 8.49 9.41
C ALA A 39 51.58 8.22 9.24
N ARG A 40 50.84 7.90 10.31
CA ARG A 40 49.36 7.88 10.31
C ARG A 40 48.77 9.27 10.08
N GLN A 41 49.37 10.31 10.67
CA GLN A 41 48.95 11.69 10.48
C GLN A 41 49.33 12.18 9.08
N ARG A 42 50.47 11.76 8.51
CA ARG A 42 50.82 11.99 7.10
C ARG A 42 49.91 11.22 6.14
N ASP A 43 49.56 9.95 6.40
CA ASP A 43 48.60 9.17 5.60
C ASP A 43 47.15 9.69 5.74
N GLN A 44 46.78 10.25 6.90
CA GLN A 44 45.54 10.98 7.08
C GLN A 44 45.56 12.32 6.35
N LEU A 45 46.69 13.05 6.36
CA LEU A 45 46.87 14.32 5.65
C LEU A 45 46.97 14.13 4.12
N THR A 46 47.53 13.02 3.63
CA THR A 46 47.61 12.68 2.19
C THR A 46 46.34 11.99 1.70
N GLY A 47 45.65 11.21 2.56
CA GLY A 47 44.33 10.66 2.29
C GLY A 47 43.24 11.73 2.16
N ASP A 48 43.26 12.76 3.02
CA ASP A 48 42.33 13.92 2.96
C ASP A 48 42.60 14.85 1.76
N ALA A 49 43.80 14.80 1.17
CA ALA A 49 44.18 15.69 0.07
C ALA A 49 43.64 15.22 -1.30
N GLN A 50 43.31 13.93 -1.46
CA GLN A 50 43.00 13.32 -2.76
C GLN A 50 41.51 13.11 -3.06
N GLU A 51 40.61 13.24 -2.09
CA GLU A 51 39.16 13.26 -2.37
C GLU A 51 38.63 14.66 -2.73
N LYS A 52 39.50 15.62 -3.03
CA LYS A 52 39.09 16.95 -3.51
C LYS A 52 38.60 16.95 -4.96
N THR A 53 38.86 15.88 -5.70
CA THR A 53 38.47 15.77 -7.10
C THR A 53 37.75 14.46 -7.34
N ILE A 54 36.57 14.53 -7.98
CA ILE A 54 35.78 13.35 -8.35
C ILE A 54 35.57 13.38 -9.86
N THR A 55 35.96 12.31 -10.55
CA THR A 55 35.75 12.19 -11.99
C THR A 55 34.69 11.13 -12.29
N GLY A 56 34.04 11.26 -13.44
CA GLY A 56 33.03 10.30 -13.87
C GLY A 56 32.46 10.61 -15.24
N GLN A 57 31.33 9.97 -15.54
CA GLN A 57 30.59 10.14 -16.77
C GLN A 57 29.21 10.74 -16.49
N TRP A 58 28.68 11.50 -17.43
CA TRP A 58 27.35 12.08 -17.35
C TRP A 58 26.49 11.66 -18.53
N ILE A 59 25.18 11.59 -18.29
CA ILE A 59 24.13 11.54 -19.29
C ILE A 59 23.13 12.63 -18.91
N ILE A 60 22.75 13.46 -19.85
CA ILE A 60 21.76 14.52 -19.64
C ILE A 60 20.71 14.44 -20.74
N GLU A 61 19.44 14.48 -20.36
CA GLU A 61 18.32 14.53 -21.29
C GLU A 61 17.45 15.76 -21.01
N ALA A 62 17.13 16.51 -22.06
CA ALA A 62 16.21 17.62 -22.02
C ALA A 62 14.78 17.13 -21.72
N VAL A 63 14.14 17.76 -20.74
CA VAL A 63 12.72 17.57 -20.41
C VAL A 63 12.00 18.92 -20.53
N ASP A 64 10.68 18.91 -20.71
CA ASP A 64 9.83 20.11 -20.70
C ASP A 64 10.37 21.25 -21.58
N SER A 65 10.40 21.02 -22.89
CA SER A 65 10.92 21.94 -23.91
C SER A 65 12.43 22.25 -23.85
N GLY A 66 13.16 21.74 -22.84
CA GLY A 66 14.61 21.93 -22.67
C GLY A 66 15.00 23.01 -21.67
N GLU A 67 14.04 23.54 -20.89
CA GLU A 67 14.34 24.44 -19.77
C GLU A 67 14.87 23.68 -18.55
N ASN A 68 14.40 22.45 -18.37
CA ASN A 68 14.84 21.55 -17.31
C ASN A 68 15.56 20.35 -17.92
N LEU A 69 16.60 19.88 -17.25
CA LEU A 69 17.44 18.79 -17.70
C LEU A 69 17.42 17.67 -16.66
N SER A 70 17.13 16.45 -17.10
CA SER A 70 17.31 15.24 -16.30
C SER A 70 18.76 14.80 -16.40
N THR A 71 19.47 14.81 -15.27
CA THR A 71 20.91 14.58 -15.22
C THR A 71 21.21 13.30 -14.45
N ALA A 72 22.05 12.44 -15.03
CA ALA A 72 22.62 11.26 -14.41
C ALA A 72 24.14 11.37 -14.38
N LEU A 73 24.72 11.39 -13.18
CA LEU A 73 26.18 11.35 -12.99
C LEU A 73 26.59 9.98 -12.48
N THR A 74 27.54 9.34 -13.16
CA THR A 74 28.08 8.03 -12.83
C THR A 74 29.55 8.15 -12.48
N ARG A 75 29.97 7.58 -11.34
CA ARG A 75 31.38 7.37 -11.02
C ARG A 75 31.66 5.92 -10.62
N THR A 76 32.93 5.57 -10.62
CA THR A 76 33.46 4.30 -10.07
C THR A 76 34.29 4.62 -8.84
N PRO A 77 33.77 4.41 -7.63
CA PRO A 77 34.53 4.64 -6.39
C PRO A 77 35.78 3.76 -6.29
N ARG A 78 36.76 4.15 -5.47
CA ARG A 78 37.99 3.37 -5.23
C ARG A 78 37.71 1.95 -4.69
N GLY A 79 36.63 1.78 -3.93
CA GLY A 79 36.18 0.47 -3.43
C GLY A 79 35.48 -0.42 -4.47
N GLY A 80 35.44 0.00 -5.74
CA GLY A 80 34.71 -0.68 -6.80
C GLY A 80 33.21 -0.34 -6.79
N GLY A 81 32.47 -1.00 -7.68
CA GLY A 81 31.05 -0.74 -7.91
C GLY A 81 30.80 0.50 -8.79
N ARG A 82 29.51 0.78 -9.02
CA ARG A 82 29.04 1.93 -9.81
C ARG A 82 28.12 2.77 -8.95
N ASP A 83 28.43 4.06 -8.83
CA ASP A 83 27.65 5.04 -8.07
C ASP A 83 27.01 6.00 -9.09
N THR A 84 25.72 5.82 -9.35
CA THR A 84 24.95 6.65 -10.29
C THR A 84 23.92 7.48 -9.52
N ARG A 85 23.91 8.79 -9.77
CA ARG A 85 23.06 9.76 -9.08
C ARG A 85 22.24 10.53 -10.09
N TYR A 86 20.97 10.73 -9.76
CA TYR A 86 19.99 11.38 -10.63
C TYR A 86 19.47 12.64 -9.98
N PHE A 87 19.41 13.73 -10.74
CA PHE A 87 18.82 15.00 -10.30
C PHE A 87 18.32 15.80 -11.50
N LYS A 88 17.44 16.79 -11.25
CA LYS A 88 17.05 17.79 -12.24
C LYS A 88 17.89 19.05 -12.05
N VAL A 89 18.25 19.71 -13.14
CA VAL A 89 18.95 21.01 -13.16
C VAL A 89 18.31 21.90 -14.22
N GLY A 90 18.09 23.17 -13.90
CA GLY A 90 17.64 24.16 -14.87
C GLY A 90 18.79 24.53 -15.81
N ILE A 91 18.50 24.77 -17.08
CA ILE A 91 19.54 25.17 -18.05
C ILE A 91 20.27 26.45 -17.63
N GLY A 92 19.58 27.38 -16.95
CA GLY A 92 20.17 28.62 -16.43
C GLY A 92 21.18 28.43 -15.30
N GLU A 93 21.24 27.24 -14.68
CA GLU A 93 22.27 26.89 -13.69
C GLU A 93 23.59 26.42 -14.35
N LEU A 94 23.56 26.13 -15.65
CA LEU A 94 24.70 25.61 -16.41
C LEU A 94 25.40 26.73 -17.16
N THR A 95 26.54 27.17 -16.63
CA THR A 95 27.35 28.19 -17.28
C THR A 95 28.07 27.60 -18.49
N GLY A 96 27.82 28.16 -19.68
CA GLY A 96 28.48 27.74 -20.93
C GLY A 96 27.71 26.72 -21.75
N LEU A 97 26.45 26.42 -21.41
CA LEU A 97 25.55 25.58 -22.21
C LEU A 97 24.31 26.37 -22.64
N SER A 98 24.00 26.37 -23.94
CA SER A 98 22.81 27.02 -24.49
C SER A 98 21.74 26.00 -24.92
N ARG A 99 20.49 26.46 -25.03
CA ARG A 99 19.36 25.61 -25.43
C ARG A 99 19.52 25.10 -26.87
N GLU A 100 20.05 25.94 -27.74
CA GLU A 100 20.34 25.62 -29.14
C GLU A 100 21.36 24.47 -29.22
N GLN A 101 22.38 24.49 -28.35
CA GLN A 101 23.39 23.43 -28.30
C GLN A 101 22.82 22.07 -27.87
N ILE A 102 21.86 22.10 -26.94
CA ILE A 102 21.19 20.89 -26.44
C ILE A 102 20.26 20.31 -27.52
N LEU A 103 19.49 21.16 -28.20
CA LEU A 103 18.44 20.73 -29.14
C LEU A 103 18.96 20.48 -30.57
N SER A 104 20.19 20.88 -30.88
CA SER A 104 20.83 20.64 -32.18
C SER A 104 20.74 19.17 -32.58
N GLY A 105 20.28 18.88 -33.81
CA GLY A 105 20.26 17.52 -34.36
C GLY A 105 21.65 16.97 -34.69
N ALA A 106 22.65 17.84 -34.83
CA ALA A 106 24.04 17.46 -35.02
C ALA A 106 24.76 17.35 -33.67
N GLY A 107 25.60 16.32 -33.50
CA GLY A 107 26.39 16.07 -32.30
C GLY A 107 27.37 17.19 -31.99
N GLN A 108 26.92 18.21 -31.24
CA GLN A 108 27.69 19.40 -30.93
C GLN A 108 28.53 19.16 -29.68
N ARG A 109 29.84 19.41 -29.78
CA ARG A 109 30.72 19.36 -28.61
C ARG A 109 30.43 20.51 -27.66
N VAL A 110 30.38 20.22 -26.37
CA VAL A 110 30.06 21.19 -25.33
C VAL A 110 31.08 21.13 -24.19
N ARG A 111 31.28 22.28 -23.56
CA ARG A 111 31.96 22.43 -22.26
C ARG A 111 31.17 23.39 -21.42
N PHE A 112 30.78 22.99 -20.23
CA PHE A 112 29.95 23.80 -19.36
C PHE A 112 30.21 23.46 -17.89
N GLN A 113 29.77 24.34 -17.00
CA GLN A 113 30.00 24.21 -15.56
C GLN A 113 28.68 24.19 -14.78
N LEU A 114 28.65 23.42 -13.71
CA LEU A 114 27.65 23.54 -12.65
C LEU A 114 28.36 23.92 -11.35
N ARG A 115 28.05 25.10 -10.81
CA ARG A 115 28.60 25.57 -9.55
C ARG A 115 27.64 25.26 -8.42
N ARG A 116 28.14 24.60 -7.37
CA ARG A 116 27.41 24.25 -6.15
C ARG A 116 28.20 24.73 -4.93
N PRO A 117 27.56 24.88 -3.76
CA PRO A 117 28.28 25.25 -2.54
C PRO A 117 29.44 24.30 -2.23
N ALA A 118 29.26 23.00 -2.46
CA ALA A 118 30.29 21.99 -2.21
C ALA A 118 31.47 22.01 -3.19
N GLY A 119 31.35 22.69 -4.34
CA GLY A 119 32.37 22.72 -5.37
C GLY A 119 31.82 22.94 -6.79
N THR A 120 32.70 22.82 -7.78
CA THR A 120 32.36 23.04 -9.19
C THR A 120 32.47 21.73 -9.97
N PHE A 121 31.46 21.43 -10.77
CA PHE A 121 31.56 20.43 -11.83
C PHE A 121 31.93 21.09 -13.14
N ASP A 122 32.96 20.58 -13.79
CA ASP A 122 33.33 20.83 -15.17
C ASP A 122 32.88 19.65 -16.02
N PHE A 123 32.06 19.92 -17.04
CA PHE A 123 31.54 18.92 -17.96
C PHE A 123 32.16 19.11 -19.33
N GLU A 124 32.54 17.99 -19.96
CA GLU A 124 32.94 17.96 -21.37
C GLU A 124 32.23 16.79 -22.06
N GLY A 125 31.73 17.01 -23.27
CA GLY A 125 31.06 15.95 -24.03
C GLY A 125 30.37 16.48 -25.28
N SER A 126 29.24 15.87 -25.63
CA SER A 126 28.42 16.30 -26.78
C SER A 126 26.93 16.17 -26.53
N PHE A 127 26.14 17.01 -27.18
CA PHE A 127 24.67 16.90 -27.26
C PHE A 127 24.21 16.66 -28.70
N ALA A 128 23.15 15.87 -28.84
CA ALA A 128 22.39 15.69 -30.07
C ALA A 128 20.91 15.44 -29.73
N ALA A 129 20.00 16.16 -30.39
CA ALA A 129 18.56 15.99 -30.29
C ALA A 129 18.03 15.93 -28.84
N GLY A 130 18.51 16.84 -27.98
CA GLY A 130 18.09 16.92 -26.58
C GLY A 130 18.77 15.92 -25.64
N LYS A 131 19.68 15.08 -26.14
CA LYS A 131 20.41 14.08 -25.33
C LYS A 131 21.90 14.34 -25.40
N GLY A 132 22.57 14.27 -24.26
CA GLY A 132 24.01 14.45 -24.19
C GLY A 132 24.69 13.43 -23.29
N SER A 133 25.98 13.24 -23.53
CA SER A 133 26.84 12.43 -22.69
C SER A 133 28.28 12.90 -22.76
N GLY A 134 29.06 12.53 -21.74
CA GLY A 134 30.48 12.84 -21.68
C GLY A 134 31.10 12.59 -20.32
N ALA A 135 32.23 13.25 -20.06
CA ALA A 135 32.98 13.17 -18.82
C ALA A 135 32.74 14.40 -17.93
N PHE A 136 32.79 14.22 -16.62
CA PHE A 136 32.80 15.31 -15.65
C PHE A 136 34.01 15.23 -14.74
N THR A 137 34.45 16.39 -14.26
CA THR A 137 35.38 16.54 -13.14
C THR A 137 34.74 17.47 -12.12
N PHE A 138 34.57 16.99 -10.90
CA PHE A 138 34.16 17.81 -9.77
C PHE A 138 35.39 18.21 -8.97
N THR A 139 35.49 19.49 -8.60
CA THR A 139 36.50 20.01 -7.69
C THR A 139 35.83 20.59 -6.46
N ALA A 140 36.12 20.03 -5.29
CA ALA A 140 35.53 20.41 -4.03
C ALA A 140 36.02 21.79 -3.56
N ASP A 141 35.10 22.58 -3.01
CA ASP A 141 35.39 23.86 -2.42
C ASP A 141 35.99 23.70 -1.01
N LYS A 142 37.12 24.37 -0.75
CA LYS A 142 37.85 24.20 0.51
C LYS A 142 37.12 24.86 1.68
N ASP A 143 36.46 25.98 1.44
CA ASP A 143 35.78 26.75 2.48
C ASP A 143 34.50 26.04 2.91
N PHE A 144 33.76 25.45 1.96
CA PHE A 144 32.64 24.56 2.25
C PHE A 144 33.06 23.38 3.13
N ILE A 145 34.16 22.69 2.79
CA ILE A 145 34.67 21.57 3.59
C ILE A 145 34.99 22.04 5.02
N ALA A 146 35.61 23.21 5.18
CA ALA A 146 35.96 23.76 6.48
C ALA A 146 34.72 24.06 7.33
N ILE A 147 33.72 24.76 6.75
CA ILE A 147 32.47 25.11 7.41
C ILE A 147 31.70 23.85 7.84
N MET A 148 31.57 22.86 6.94
CA MET A 148 30.86 21.61 7.25
C MET A 148 31.52 20.81 8.38
N ARG A 149 32.86 20.81 8.45
CA ARG A 149 33.59 20.20 9.57
C ARG A 149 33.37 20.96 10.88
N GLN A 150 33.38 22.29 10.84
CA GLN A 150 33.12 23.14 12.00
C GLN A 150 31.69 22.93 12.55
N ASN A 151 30.72 22.71 11.68
CA ASN A 151 29.32 22.48 12.02
C ASN A 151 29.00 21.00 12.38
N GLY A 152 30.01 20.14 12.53
CA GLY A 152 29.83 18.75 12.98
C GLY A 152 29.47 17.75 11.87
N TYR A 153 29.42 18.17 10.60
CA TYR A 153 29.10 17.31 9.45
C TYR A 153 30.34 16.65 8.81
N GLY A 154 31.52 16.79 9.42
CA GLY A 154 32.79 16.32 8.84
C GLY A 154 32.82 14.83 8.49
N GLU A 155 32.26 13.96 9.34
CA GLU A 155 32.21 12.52 9.07
C GLU A 155 31.18 12.17 7.98
N ALA A 156 30.03 12.84 7.94
CA ALA A 156 29.06 12.68 6.86
C ALA A 156 29.67 13.11 5.51
N LEU A 157 30.42 14.22 5.50
CA LEU A 157 31.12 14.73 4.33
C LEU A 157 32.19 13.76 3.82
N LYS A 158 33.04 13.23 4.70
CA LYS A 158 34.05 12.20 4.34
C LYS A 158 33.40 10.96 3.72
N ARG A 159 32.25 10.53 4.24
CA ARG A 159 31.56 9.34 3.73
C ARG A 159 30.90 9.56 2.37
N ASN A 160 30.43 10.77 2.08
CA ASN A 160 29.56 11.01 0.92
C ASN A 160 29.77 12.37 0.23
N LEU A 161 31.01 12.80 0.01
CA LEU A 161 31.30 14.07 -0.69
C LEU A 161 30.58 14.19 -2.04
N PHE A 162 30.46 13.09 -2.79
CA PHE A 162 29.75 13.10 -4.07
C PHE A 162 28.25 13.40 -3.92
N GLY A 163 27.61 12.93 -2.85
CA GLY A 163 26.24 13.31 -2.53
C GLY A 163 26.12 14.79 -2.18
N PHE A 164 27.05 15.33 -1.38
CA PHE A 164 27.10 16.77 -1.09
C PHE A 164 27.36 17.62 -2.33
N ALA A 165 28.18 17.12 -3.25
CA ALA A 165 28.45 17.79 -4.53
C ALA A 165 27.17 17.98 -5.36
N ILE A 166 26.27 16.99 -5.33
CA ILE A 166 25.03 17.00 -6.12
C ILE A 166 23.92 17.79 -5.43
N GLY A 167 23.86 17.76 -4.09
CA GLY A 167 22.93 18.57 -3.32
C GLY A 167 23.14 20.07 -3.54
N SER A 168 22.08 20.86 -3.33
CA SER A 168 22.16 22.33 -3.41
C SER A 168 22.25 23.03 -2.05
N PHE A 169 22.22 22.27 -0.94
CA PHE A 169 22.34 22.83 0.41
C PHE A 169 23.77 23.33 0.68
N GLY A 170 23.89 24.54 1.21
CA GLY A 170 25.14 25.25 1.41
C GLY A 170 25.92 24.87 2.67
N GLY A 171 26.98 25.65 2.93
CA GLY A 171 27.86 25.43 4.09
C GLY A 171 27.21 25.81 5.43
N ASP A 172 26.35 26.83 5.43
CA ASP A 172 25.54 27.19 6.61
C ASP A 172 24.17 26.49 6.56
N VAL A 173 24.22 25.16 6.67
CA VAL A 173 23.05 24.30 6.73
C VAL A 173 22.08 24.76 7.84
N ALA A 174 22.58 25.25 8.97
CA ALA A 174 21.71 25.71 10.05
C ALA A 174 20.93 26.97 9.67
N ALA A 175 21.58 28.00 9.11
CA ALA A 175 20.89 29.22 8.70
C ALA A 175 19.92 29.00 7.54
N GLU A 176 20.29 28.17 6.56
CA GLU A 176 19.43 27.85 5.41
C GLU A 176 18.14 27.14 5.83
N PHE A 177 18.24 26.11 6.67
CA PHE A 177 17.06 25.37 7.14
C PHE A 177 16.22 26.20 8.12
N THR A 178 16.86 27.00 8.97
CA THR A 178 16.17 27.97 9.84
C THR A 178 15.40 29.00 9.03
N ALA A 179 16.00 29.58 7.99
CA ALA A 179 15.34 30.53 7.10
C ALA A 179 14.16 29.89 6.33
N LEU A 180 14.24 28.59 6.07
CA LEU A 180 13.14 27.81 5.51
C LEU A 180 12.12 27.35 6.56
N GLY A 181 12.31 27.63 7.86
CA GLY A 181 11.41 27.19 8.93
C GLY A 181 11.35 25.67 9.10
N ILE A 182 12.43 24.98 8.74
CA ILE A 182 12.59 23.52 8.85
C ILE A 182 13.59 23.24 9.97
N GLU A 183 13.42 22.12 10.66
CA GLU A 183 14.42 21.66 11.63
C GLU A 183 15.82 21.50 10.99
N THR A 184 16.86 21.80 11.77
CA THR A 184 18.24 21.61 11.31
C THR A 184 18.54 20.11 11.22
N PRO A 185 19.00 19.60 10.06
CA PRO A 185 19.23 18.17 9.87
C PRO A 185 20.42 17.66 10.68
N THR A 186 20.31 16.45 11.24
CA THR A 186 21.45 15.74 11.85
C THR A 186 22.48 15.32 10.79
N PRO A 187 23.71 14.94 11.17
CA PRO A 187 24.69 14.41 10.21
C PRO A 187 24.19 13.20 9.43
N GLU A 188 23.43 12.31 10.08
CA GLU A 188 22.80 11.15 9.45
C GLU A 188 21.75 11.58 8.43
N GLN A 189 20.86 12.50 8.82
CA GLN A 189 19.81 13.03 7.95
C GLN A 189 20.41 13.76 6.73
N MET A 190 21.47 14.55 6.91
CA MET A 190 22.20 15.18 5.80
C MET A 190 22.72 14.14 4.81
N GLY A 191 23.29 13.04 5.30
CA GLY A 191 23.72 11.92 4.45
C GLY A 191 22.57 11.32 3.64
N GLN A 192 21.38 11.19 4.23
CA GLN A 192 20.18 10.68 3.57
C GLN A 192 19.62 11.67 2.55
N MET A 193 19.50 12.95 2.89
CA MET A 193 19.03 14.01 2.00
C MET A 193 19.86 14.08 0.72
N ASN A 194 21.19 14.01 0.86
CA ASN A 194 22.12 13.97 -0.27
C ASN A 194 21.95 12.71 -1.11
N THR A 195 21.70 11.57 -0.46
CA THR A 195 21.41 10.31 -1.17
C THR A 195 20.15 10.40 -2.01
N GLN A 196 19.13 11.13 -1.54
CA GLN A 196 17.86 11.36 -2.24
C GLN A 196 17.89 12.57 -3.19
N ALA A 197 19.08 13.16 -3.42
CA ALA A 197 19.28 14.37 -4.23
C ALA A 197 18.27 15.47 -3.88
N MET A 198 18.08 15.71 -2.58
CA MET A 198 17.20 16.76 -2.10
C MET A 198 17.86 18.13 -2.33
N SER A 199 17.05 19.13 -2.70
CA SER A 199 17.50 20.49 -3.00
C SER A 199 16.66 21.52 -2.23
N VAL A 200 17.24 22.71 -2.02
CA VAL A 200 16.51 23.88 -1.52
C VAL A 200 15.33 24.20 -2.44
N GLU A 201 15.51 24.02 -3.74
CA GLU A 201 14.51 24.27 -4.77
C GLU A 201 13.28 23.39 -4.57
N TYR A 202 13.46 22.10 -4.26
CA TYR A 202 12.35 21.19 -3.97
C TYR A 202 11.51 21.67 -2.76
N VAL A 203 12.18 22.13 -1.70
CA VAL A 203 11.49 22.70 -0.53
C VAL A 203 10.71 23.96 -0.91
N LYS A 204 11.33 24.87 -1.67
CA LYS A 204 10.67 26.09 -2.17
C LYS A 204 9.46 25.74 -3.05
N GLU A 205 9.56 24.75 -3.92
CA GLU A 205 8.46 24.28 -4.74
C GLU A 205 7.29 23.76 -3.90
N LEU A 206 7.56 22.98 -2.85
CA LEU A 206 6.52 22.53 -1.91
C LEU A 206 5.84 23.72 -1.22
N LYS A 207 6.62 24.74 -0.82
CA LYS A 207 6.07 25.97 -0.23
C LYS A 207 5.21 26.78 -1.19
N VAL A 208 5.61 26.88 -2.47
CA VAL A 208 4.79 27.52 -3.51
C VAL A 208 3.47 26.77 -3.71
N LEU A 209 3.48 25.45 -3.55
CA LEU A 209 2.26 24.63 -3.53
C LEU A 209 1.46 24.78 -2.22
N GLY A 210 1.95 25.57 -1.27
CA GLY A 210 1.33 25.89 0.02
C GLY A 210 1.47 24.80 1.07
N TYR A 211 2.50 23.96 0.97
CA TYR A 211 2.94 23.11 2.07
C TYR A 211 3.91 23.84 2.98
N GLU A 212 3.85 23.55 4.28
CA GLU A 212 4.80 24.05 5.27
C GLU A 212 5.56 22.87 5.91
N PRO A 213 6.50 22.23 5.18
CA PRO A 213 7.27 21.14 5.75
C PRO A 213 8.12 21.67 6.91
N ARG A 214 8.12 20.94 8.03
CA ARG A 214 8.95 21.27 9.21
C ARG A 214 9.92 20.17 9.61
N SER A 215 9.67 18.94 9.15
CA SER A 215 10.45 17.75 9.46
C SER A 215 11.32 17.32 8.29
N ILE A 216 12.60 17.08 8.56
CA ILE A 216 13.57 16.51 7.64
C ILE A 216 13.21 15.07 7.31
N ASP A 217 12.78 14.27 8.28
CA ASP A 217 12.36 12.88 8.05
C ASP A 217 11.19 12.80 7.07
N GLN A 218 10.22 13.73 7.19
CA GLN A 218 9.09 13.80 6.26
C GLN A 218 9.54 14.17 4.84
N LEU A 219 10.47 15.13 4.69
CA LEU A 219 11.04 15.50 3.40
C LEU A 219 11.84 14.36 2.76
N ILE A 220 12.65 13.65 3.56
CA ILE A 220 13.37 12.46 3.12
C ILE A 220 12.38 11.39 2.65
N SER A 221 11.30 11.16 3.40
CA SER A 221 10.25 10.19 3.04
C SER A 221 9.57 10.54 1.73
N LEU A 222 9.17 11.80 1.54
CA LEU A 222 8.58 12.29 0.29
C LEU A 222 9.49 12.01 -0.91
N ARG A 223 10.78 12.38 -0.80
CA ARG A 223 11.76 12.15 -1.88
C ARG A 223 12.00 10.67 -2.14
N LYS A 224 12.16 9.87 -1.08
CA LYS A 224 12.35 8.41 -1.16
C LYS A 224 11.21 7.73 -1.91
N HIS A 225 9.97 8.20 -1.74
CA HIS A 225 8.80 7.68 -2.43
C HIS A 225 8.52 8.37 -3.78
N GLY A 226 9.38 9.30 -4.23
CA GLY A 226 9.24 9.97 -5.52
C GLY A 226 8.05 10.94 -5.58
N ALA A 227 7.69 11.55 -4.45
CA ALA A 227 6.71 12.63 -4.39
C ALA A 227 7.31 13.93 -4.94
N SER A 228 7.06 14.25 -6.20
CA SER A 228 7.52 15.50 -6.83
C SER A 228 6.48 16.61 -6.73
N ALA A 229 6.94 17.87 -6.75
CA ALA A 229 6.06 19.04 -6.88
C ALA A 229 5.25 19.00 -8.18
N GLU A 230 5.86 18.49 -9.26
CA GLU A 230 5.20 18.25 -10.55
C GLU A 230 4.00 17.30 -10.41
N TYR A 231 4.16 16.19 -9.68
CA TYR A 231 3.06 15.25 -9.45
C TYR A 231 1.91 15.89 -8.66
N VAL A 232 2.21 16.73 -7.68
CA VAL A 232 1.18 17.51 -6.95
C VAL A 232 0.45 18.47 -7.88
N ARG A 233 1.17 19.25 -8.70
CA ARG A 233 0.56 20.17 -9.68
C ARG A 233 -0.35 19.42 -10.64
N ALA A 234 0.09 18.25 -11.09
CA ALA A 234 -0.66 17.42 -12.03
C ALA A 234 -1.97 16.90 -11.40
N LEU A 235 -1.96 16.49 -10.13
CA LEU A 235 -3.19 16.12 -9.39
C LEU A 235 -4.14 17.32 -9.23
N MET A 236 -3.62 18.49 -8.86
CA MET A 236 -4.42 19.70 -8.71
C MET A 236 -5.03 20.15 -10.04
N ALA A 237 -4.26 20.10 -11.14
CA ALA A 237 -4.75 20.38 -12.48
C ALA A 237 -5.81 19.37 -12.95
N ALA A 238 -5.73 18.12 -12.47
CA ALA A 238 -6.76 17.11 -12.68
C ALA A 238 -8.01 17.34 -11.81
N GLY A 239 -8.06 18.39 -10.98
CA GLY A 239 -9.22 18.78 -10.19
C GLY A 239 -9.31 18.16 -8.80
N PHE A 240 -8.24 17.52 -8.31
CA PHE A 240 -8.19 17.06 -6.92
C PHE A 240 -7.79 18.21 -5.99
N GLU A 241 -8.28 18.15 -4.75
CA GLU A 241 -7.73 18.97 -3.69
C GLU A 241 -6.25 18.64 -3.45
N ARG A 242 -5.52 19.62 -2.92
CA ARG A 242 -4.10 19.44 -2.59
C ARG A 242 -3.96 18.34 -1.53
N PRO A 243 -3.29 17.21 -1.83
CA PRO A 243 -3.14 16.12 -0.87
C PRO A 243 -2.29 16.58 0.33
N THR A 244 -2.51 16.04 1.53
CA THR A 244 -1.55 16.23 2.64
C THR A 244 -0.19 15.59 2.30
N LEU A 245 0.86 15.94 3.03
CA LEU A 245 2.18 15.31 2.82
C LEU A 245 2.12 13.79 3.07
N GLU A 246 1.35 13.33 4.05
CA GLU A 246 1.15 11.89 4.28
C GLU A 246 0.39 11.22 3.13
N GLN A 247 -0.67 11.86 2.64
CA GLN A 247 -1.43 11.35 1.50
C GLN A 247 -0.57 11.29 0.24
N LEU A 248 0.28 12.28 0.02
CA LEU A 248 1.21 12.30 -1.10
C LEU A 248 2.17 11.11 -1.05
N ILE A 249 2.73 10.80 0.12
CA ILE A 249 3.54 9.60 0.34
C ILE A 249 2.72 8.35 0.04
N SER A 250 1.50 8.24 0.57
CA SER A 250 0.62 7.08 0.39
C SER A 250 0.26 6.83 -1.08
N LEU A 251 -0.12 7.89 -1.82
CA LEU A 251 -0.38 7.82 -3.26
C LEU A 251 0.79 7.21 -4.02
N ARG A 252 2.01 7.63 -3.68
CA ARG A 252 3.23 7.13 -4.32
C ARG A 252 3.53 5.68 -3.97
N ILE A 253 3.42 5.31 -2.69
CA ILE A 253 3.62 3.93 -2.22
C ILE A 253 2.66 2.96 -2.93
N HIS A 254 1.39 3.34 -3.07
CA HIS A 254 0.37 2.49 -3.70
C HIS A 254 0.30 2.64 -5.23
N GLY A 255 1.17 3.46 -5.83
CA GLY A 255 1.26 3.63 -7.28
C GLY A 255 0.01 4.24 -7.91
N ALA A 256 -0.67 5.15 -7.19
CA ALA A 256 -1.69 6.01 -7.78
C ALA A 256 -0.98 6.94 -8.78
N SER A 257 -1.24 6.76 -10.08
CA SER A 257 -0.65 7.56 -11.14
C SER A 257 -1.74 8.39 -11.82
N LEU A 258 -1.36 9.48 -12.51
CA LEU A 258 -2.33 10.23 -13.32
C LEU A 258 -2.93 9.37 -14.45
N ARG A 259 -2.13 8.49 -15.06
CA ARG A 259 -2.62 7.51 -16.02
C ARG A 259 -3.77 6.67 -15.45
N PHE A 260 -3.64 6.21 -14.20
CA PHE A 260 -4.70 5.45 -13.53
C PHE A 260 -5.99 6.29 -13.36
N VAL A 261 -5.86 7.57 -13.03
CA VAL A 261 -6.99 8.51 -12.94
C VAL A 261 -7.66 8.69 -14.31
N GLU A 262 -6.88 8.92 -15.37
CA GLU A 262 -7.36 9.12 -16.73
C GLU A 262 -8.08 7.88 -17.28
N GLU A 263 -7.51 6.69 -17.08
CA GLU A 263 -8.11 5.43 -17.49
C GLU A 263 -9.47 5.20 -16.80
N LEU A 264 -9.60 5.46 -15.50
CA LEU A 264 -10.88 5.36 -14.81
C LEU A 264 -11.89 6.42 -15.29
N ARG A 265 -11.47 7.66 -15.52
CA ARG A 265 -12.35 8.70 -16.08
C ARG A 265 -12.85 8.32 -17.47
N SER A 266 -12.03 7.70 -18.30
CA SER A 266 -12.44 7.19 -19.62
C SER A 266 -13.52 6.11 -19.55
N LEU A 267 -13.60 5.40 -18.41
CA LEU A 267 -14.65 4.41 -18.13
C LEU A 267 -15.90 5.05 -17.49
N GLY A 268 -15.95 6.38 -17.40
CA GLY A 268 -17.09 7.15 -16.88
C GLY A 268 -17.09 7.36 -15.37
N TYR A 269 -15.96 7.12 -14.69
CA TYR A 269 -15.86 7.34 -13.25
C TYR A 269 -15.47 8.78 -12.91
N GLU A 270 -16.23 9.39 -12.02
CA GLU A 270 -15.84 10.64 -11.38
C GLU A 270 -14.96 10.36 -10.16
N LEU A 271 -13.75 10.90 -10.18
CA LEU A 271 -12.79 10.79 -9.08
C LEU A 271 -12.58 12.19 -8.50
N ARG A 272 -13.02 12.39 -7.25
CA ARG A 272 -12.99 13.68 -6.55
C ARG A 272 -12.15 13.69 -5.27
N SER A 273 -11.92 12.52 -4.66
CA SER A 273 -11.19 12.40 -3.38
C SER A 273 -9.85 11.68 -3.57
N ILE A 274 -8.82 12.20 -2.88
CA ILE A 274 -7.49 11.57 -2.79
C ILE A 274 -7.58 10.26 -2.01
N GLU A 275 -8.36 10.22 -0.93
CA GLU A 275 -8.59 9.04 -0.10
C GLU A 275 -9.21 7.90 -0.92
N GLN A 276 -10.16 8.21 -1.80
CA GLN A 276 -10.74 7.22 -2.71
C GLN A 276 -9.71 6.66 -3.69
N LEU A 277 -8.84 7.49 -4.26
CA LEU A 277 -7.75 7.01 -5.13
C LEU A 277 -6.81 6.05 -4.39
N ILE A 278 -6.41 6.43 -3.17
CA ILE A 278 -5.56 5.61 -2.32
C ILE A 278 -6.25 4.27 -2.04
N SER A 279 -7.52 4.30 -1.64
CA SER A 279 -8.31 3.11 -1.31
C SER A 279 -8.43 2.14 -2.49
N LEU A 280 -8.76 2.64 -3.70
CA LEU A 280 -8.81 1.82 -4.91
C LEU A 280 -7.49 1.08 -5.16
N ARG A 281 -6.36 1.77 -4.96
CA ARG A 281 -5.02 1.19 -5.15
C ARG A 281 -4.66 0.18 -4.07
N ILE A 282 -4.95 0.48 -2.80
CA ILE A 282 -4.70 -0.44 -1.66
C ILE A 282 -5.44 -1.76 -1.87
N HIS A 283 -6.71 -1.71 -2.28
CA HIS A 283 -7.53 -2.90 -2.45
C HIS A 283 -7.39 -3.54 -3.85
N GLY A 284 -6.60 -2.94 -4.74
CA GLY A 284 -6.36 -3.46 -6.09
C GLY A 284 -7.60 -3.44 -6.98
N ALA A 285 -8.51 -2.49 -6.77
CA ALA A 285 -9.62 -2.19 -7.67
C ALA A 285 -9.07 -1.42 -8.89
N ASN A 286 -8.53 -2.16 -9.85
CA ASN A 286 -7.87 -1.60 -11.03
C ASN A 286 -8.79 -1.55 -12.26
N VAL A 287 -8.32 -0.89 -13.32
CA VAL A 287 -9.02 -0.72 -14.60
C VAL A 287 -9.40 -2.06 -15.23
N GLU A 288 -8.52 -3.07 -15.13
CA GLU A 288 -8.76 -4.43 -15.65
C GLU A 288 -9.94 -5.11 -14.95
N PHE A 289 -10.01 -4.98 -13.62
CA PHE A 289 -11.11 -5.50 -12.82
C PHE A 289 -12.44 -4.86 -13.23
N VAL A 290 -12.48 -3.55 -13.42
CA VAL A 290 -13.66 -2.82 -13.89
C VAL A 290 -14.12 -3.32 -15.26
N LYS A 291 -13.19 -3.44 -16.22
CA LYS A 291 -13.50 -3.96 -17.57
C LYS A 291 -14.03 -5.39 -17.54
N THR A 292 -13.45 -6.22 -16.69
CA THR A 292 -13.90 -7.62 -16.52
C THR A 292 -15.32 -7.68 -15.96
N LEU A 293 -15.66 -6.84 -14.98
CA LEU A 293 -17.02 -6.75 -14.45
C LEU A 293 -18.02 -6.26 -15.49
N ALA A 294 -17.65 -5.25 -16.29
CA ALA A 294 -18.48 -4.79 -17.40
C ALA A 294 -18.76 -5.90 -18.42
N ALA A 295 -17.76 -6.72 -18.77
CA ALA A 295 -17.92 -7.88 -19.65
C ALA A 295 -18.84 -8.98 -19.06
N LEU A 296 -18.91 -9.07 -17.73
CA LEU A 296 -19.84 -9.94 -17.01
C LEU A 296 -21.26 -9.34 -16.88
N GLY A 297 -21.50 -8.15 -17.43
CA GLY A 297 -22.80 -7.48 -17.43
C GLY A 297 -23.03 -6.54 -16.24
N TYR A 298 -21.99 -6.27 -15.44
CA TYR A 298 -22.04 -5.31 -14.33
C TYR A 298 -21.48 -3.97 -14.80
N GLU A 299 -22.34 -3.17 -15.42
CA GLU A 299 -21.96 -1.86 -15.92
C GLU A 299 -21.83 -0.83 -14.78
N ARG A 300 -20.70 -0.12 -14.77
CA ARG A 300 -20.41 1.00 -13.86
C ARG A 300 -20.77 0.76 -12.38
N PRO A 301 -20.23 -0.29 -11.71
CA PRO A 301 -20.29 -0.41 -10.25
C PRO A 301 -19.79 0.87 -9.59
N THR A 302 -20.34 1.29 -8.45
CA THR A 302 -19.79 2.45 -7.73
C THR A 302 -18.36 2.17 -7.27
N LEU A 303 -17.57 3.22 -7.01
CA LEU A 303 -16.20 3.05 -6.50
C LEU A 303 -16.18 2.26 -5.19
N ASP A 304 -17.14 2.53 -4.30
CA ASP A 304 -17.27 1.82 -3.03
C ASP A 304 -17.62 0.34 -3.23
N GLN A 305 -18.46 0.02 -4.22
CA GLN A 305 -18.74 -1.36 -4.59
C GLN A 305 -17.50 -2.08 -5.12
N LEU A 306 -16.71 -1.44 -5.99
CA LEU A 306 -15.45 -2.01 -6.48
C LEU A 306 -14.49 -2.31 -5.33
N ILE A 307 -14.34 -1.37 -4.40
CA ILE A 307 -13.51 -1.53 -3.21
C ILE A 307 -14.03 -2.67 -2.33
N SER A 308 -15.32 -2.68 -2.02
CA SER A 308 -15.97 -3.68 -1.18
C SER A 308 -15.85 -5.10 -1.77
N MET A 309 -16.07 -5.25 -3.08
CA MET A 309 -15.85 -6.51 -3.79
C MET A 309 -14.42 -7.02 -3.63
N ARG A 310 -13.42 -6.14 -3.71
CA ARG A 310 -12.02 -6.51 -3.52
C ARG A 310 -11.71 -6.88 -2.07
N ILE A 311 -12.22 -6.13 -1.10
CA ILE A 311 -12.07 -6.41 0.33
C ILE A 311 -12.64 -7.80 0.68
N HIS A 312 -13.84 -8.12 0.18
CA HIS A 312 -14.54 -9.35 0.49
C HIS A 312 -14.21 -10.51 -0.47
N GLY A 313 -13.30 -10.32 -1.43
CA GLY A 313 -12.86 -11.39 -2.33
C GLY A 313 -13.93 -11.87 -3.33
N VAL A 314 -14.78 -10.97 -3.81
CA VAL A 314 -15.67 -11.19 -4.95
C VAL A 314 -14.83 -11.11 -6.23
N THR A 315 -14.60 -12.26 -6.87
CA THR A 315 -13.77 -12.36 -8.09
C THR A 315 -14.64 -12.58 -9.33
N PRO A 316 -14.18 -12.19 -10.53
CA PRO A 316 -14.88 -12.50 -11.79
C PRO A 316 -15.17 -14.00 -11.95
N ARG A 317 -14.19 -14.85 -11.63
CA ARG A 317 -14.35 -16.31 -11.61
C ARG A 317 -15.47 -16.78 -10.67
N PHE A 318 -15.61 -16.18 -9.49
CA PHE A 318 -16.70 -16.52 -8.57
C PHE A 318 -18.07 -16.21 -9.19
N ILE A 319 -18.19 -15.09 -9.90
CA ILE A 319 -19.42 -14.68 -10.59
C ILE A 319 -19.74 -15.64 -11.75
N GLU A 320 -18.73 -16.02 -12.55
CA GLU A 320 -18.88 -16.98 -13.65
C GLU A 320 -19.32 -18.37 -13.15
N GLU A 321 -18.64 -18.90 -12.11
CA GLU A 321 -19.01 -20.19 -11.54
C GLU A 321 -20.40 -20.17 -10.90
N LEU A 322 -20.79 -19.04 -10.28
CA LEU A 322 -22.12 -18.85 -9.72
C LEU A 322 -23.21 -18.85 -10.82
N LYS A 323 -22.92 -18.22 -11.96
CA LYS A 323 -23.79 -18.27 -13.15
C LYS A 323 -23.98 -19.71 -13.66
N LEU A 324 -22.93 -20.53 -13.69
CA LEU A 324 -23.01 -21.95 -14.07
C LEU A 324 -23.87 -22.77 -13.10
N LEU A 325 -24.00 -22.34 -11.84
CA LEU A 325 -24.89 -22.95 -10.86
C LEU A 325 -26.35 -22.50 -10.98
N GLY A 326 -26.66 -21.61 -11.94
CA GLY A 326 -28.01 -21.13 -12.23
C GLY A 326 -28.36 -19.76 -11.64
N TYR A 327 -27.40 -19.08 -11.01
CA TYR A 327 -27.59 -17.75 -10.42
C TYR A 327 -26.97 -16.70 -11.34
N ASP A 328 -27.71 -16.30 -12.37
CA ASP A 328 -27.26 -15.24 -13.31
C ASP A 328 -27.60 -13.85 -12.77
N ARG A 329 -26.76 -12.85 -13.10
CA ARG A 329 -26.94 -11.43 -12.77
C ARG A 329 -27.28 -11.13 -11.31
N VAL A 330 -26.68 -11.86 -10.37
CA VAL A 330 -26.83 -11.58 -8.93
C VAL A 330 -26.38 -10.15 -8.63
N PRO A 331 -27.19 -9.30 -7.95
CA PRO A 331 -26.78 -7.93 -7.63
C PRO A 331 -25.46 -7.87 -6.86
N LEU A 332 -24.64 -6.85 -7.12
CA LEU A 332 -23.30 -6.72 -6.52
C LEU A 332 -23.29 -6.80 -5.00
N GLU A 333 -24.25 -6.14 -4.35
CA GLU A 333 -24.42 -6.19 -2.89
C GLU A 333 -24.68 -7.61 -2.39
N GLN A 334 -25.42 -8.42 -3.15
CA GLN A 334 -25.66 -9.81 -2.79
C GLN A 334 -24.41 -10.67 -3.03
N LEU A 335 -23.62 -10.43 -4.08
CA LEU A 335 -22.33 -11.10 -4.27
C LEU A 335 -21.37 -10.84 -3.11
N ILE A 336 -21.30 -9.59 -2.64
CA ILE A 336 -20.52 -9.19 -1.47
C ILE A 336 -21.06 -9.90 -0.22
N SER A 337 -22.38 -9.84 0.01
CA SER A 337 -23.04 -10.49 1.13
C SER A 337 -22.81 -12.01 1.15
N MET A 338 -22.80 -12.68 -0.01
CA MET A 338 -22.48 -14.11 -0.12
C MET A 338 -21.09 -14.42 0.43
N LYS A 339 -20.10 -13.56 0.13
CA LYS A 339 -18.73 -13.71 0.67
C LYS A 339 -18.68 -13.47 2.17
N ILE A 340 -19.39 -12.45 2.67
CA ILE A 340 -19.44 -12.11 4.09
C ILE A 340 -20.07 -13.24 4.92
N HIS A 341 -21.19 -13.80 4.45
CA HIS A 341 -21.95 -14.80 5.21
C HIS A 341 -21.59 -16.25 4.89
N GLY A 342 -20.63 -16.49 3.99
CA GLY A 342 -20.17 -17.84 3.67
C GLY A 342 -21.13 -18.65 2.81
N VAL A 343 -21.89 -17.99 1.93
CA VAL A 343 -22.63 -18.67 0.85
C VAL A 343 -21.63 -19.02 -0.26
N THR A 344 -20.95 -20.16 -0.10
CA THR A 344 -19.91 -20.62 -1.02
C THR A 344 -20.47 -21.43 -2.19
N LEU A 345 -19.69 -21.57 -3.26
CA LEU A 345 -20.07 -22.41 -4.40
C LEU A 345 -20.20 -23.88 -4.00
N ASP A 346 -19.32 -24.37 -3.12
CA ASP A 346 -19.37 -25.74 -2.62
C ASP A 346 -20.62 -25.99 -1.77
N PHE A 347 -21.05 -25.00 -0.99
CA PHE A 347 -22.31 -25.09 -0.25
C PHE A 347 -23.52 -25.25 -1.19
N ILE A 348 -23.54 -24.49 -2.28
CA ILE A 348 -24.61 -24.59 -3.29
C ILE A 348 -24.57 -25.97 -3.98
N ARG A 349 -23.37 -26.48 -4.30
CA ARG A 349 -23.18 -27.82 -4.91
C ARG A 349 -23.61 -28.94 -3.96
N GLU A 350 -23.27 -28.84 -2.68
CA GLU A 350 -23.68 -29.76 -1.60
C GLU A 350 -25.20 -29.81 -1.48
N LEU A 351 -25.87 -28.66 -1.42
CA LEU A 351 -27.33 -28.62 -1.38
C LEU A 351 -27.94 -29.30 -2.61
N ARG A 352 -27.37 -29.06 -3.80
CA ARG A 352 -27.83 -29.69 -5.04
C ARG A 352 -27.66 -31.22 -5.02
N SER A 353 -26.55 -31.74 -4.48
CA SER A 353 -26.32 -33.19 -4.38
C SER A 353 -27.26 -33.87 -3.38
N GLN A 354 -27.72 -33.14 -2.36
CA GLN A 354 -28.72 -33.58 -1.39
C GLN A 354 -30.18 -33.44 -1.90
N GLY A 355 -30.38 -33.03 -3.16
CA GLY A 355 -31.69 -32.91 -3.80
C GLY A 355 -32.36 -31.55 -3.64
N TYR A 356 -31.67 -30.54 -3.11
CA TYR A 356 -32.15 -29.15 -3.06
C TYR A 356 -31.67 -28.40 -4.31
N GLY A 357 -32.40 -28.54 -5.42
CA GLY A 357 -32.12 -27.82 -6.66
C GLY A 357 -32.69 -26.40 -6.66
N ASN A 358 -31.99 -25.46 -7.32
CA ASN A 358 -32.47 -24.09 -7.60
C ASN A 358 -32.96 -23.31 -6.36
N VAL A 359 -32.32 -23.51 -5.21
CA VAL A 359 -32.66 -22.81 -3.97
C VAL A 359 -32.54 -21.30 -4.16
N PRO A 360 -33.60 -20.50 -3.95
CA PRO A 360 -33.51 -19.05 -4.11
C PRO A 360 -32.40 -18.45 -3.23
N LEU A 361 -31.68 -17.45 -3.75
CA LEU A 361 -30.50 -16.88 -3.08
C LEU A 361 -30.82 -16.37 -1.65
N GLY A 362 -32.00 -15.78 -1.45
CA GLY A 362 -32.49 -15.40 -0.12
C GLY A 362 -32.51 -16.55 0.88
N ARG A 363 -32.87 -17.77 0.45
CA ARG A 363 -32.91 -18.96 1.29
C ARG A 363 -31.50 -19.48 1.62
N LEU A 364 -30.54 -19.34 0.70
CA LEU A 364 -29.15 -19.65 0.98
C LEU A 364 -28.58 -18.75 2.09
N PHE A 365 -28.96 -17.46 2.07
CA PHE A 365 -28.65 -16.55 3.17
C PHE A 365 -29.32 -16.98 4.46
N ASP A 366 -30.60 -17.35 4.44
CA ASP A 366 -31.31 -17.80 5.64
C ASP A 366 -30.59 -18.97 6.33
N VAL A 367 -30.12 -19.96 5.56
CA VAL A 367 -29.31 -21.08 6.07
C VAL A 367 -27.98 -20.62 6.64
N ARG A 368 -27.24 -19.76 5.93
CA ARG A 368 -25.86 -19.41 6.33
C ARG A 368 -25.79 -18.37 7.44
N MET A 369 -26.63 -17.34 7.34
CA MET A 369 -26.72 -16.22 8.27
C MET A 369 -27.41 -16.63 9.57
N PHE A 370 -28.59 -17.28 9.49
CA PHE A 370 -29.40 -17.61 10.66
C PHE A 370 -29.21 -19.03 11.17
N LYS A 371 -28.35 -19.82 10.53
CA LYS A 371 -28.13 -21.25 10.86
C LYS A 371 -29.42 -22.06 10.77
N MET A 372 -30.31 -21.68 9.85
CA MET A 372 -31.54 -22.43 9.56
C MET A 372 -31.16 -23.85 9.09
N PRO A 373 -31.74 -24.92 9.67
CA PRO A 373 -31.52 -26.28 9.19
C PRO A 373 -31.99 -26.43 7.72
N VAL A 374 -31.21 -27.14 6.89
CA VAL A 374 -31.42 -27.20 5.44
C VAL A 374 -32.73 -27.90 5.04
N GLU A 375 -33.22 -28.81 5.87
CA GLU A 375 -34.49 -29.51 5.68
C GLU A 375 -35.69 -28.56 5.65
N PHE A 376 -35.61 -27.38 6.29
CA PHE A 376 -36.67 -26.37 6.23
C PHE A 376 -36.88 -25.83 4.82
N LEU A 377 -35.89 -25.93 3.93
CA LEU A 377 -36.03 -25.50 2.55
C LEU A 377 -37.18 -26.22 1.81
N LYS A 378 -37.55 -27.45 2.22
CA LYS A 378 -38.68 -28.20 1.64
C LYS A 378 -40.05 -27.78 2.18
N HIS A 379 -40.07 -27.09 3.30
CA HIS A 379 -41.30 -26.71 4.02
C HIS A 379 -41.64 -25.23 3.84
N LEU A 380 -40.68 -24.44 3.36
CA LEU A 380 -40.87 -23.04 3.05
C LEU A 380 -41.63 -22.89 1.72
N PRO A 381 -42.53 -21.89 1.61
CA PRO A 381 -43.23 -21.62 0.36
C PRO A 381 -42.25 -21.31 -0.78
N ASP A 382 -42.64 -21.69 -1.99
CA ASP A 382 -41.95 -21.28 -3.22
C ASP A 382 -42.15 -19.78 -3.45
N GLY A 383 -41.05 -19.02 -3.58
CA GLY A 383 -41.06 -17.57 -3.84
C GLY A 383 -40.88 -16.70 -2.59
N ASP A 384 -41.04 -15.39 -2.77
CA ASP A 384 -40.93 -14.33 -1.74
C ASP A 384 -42.24 -14.07 -0.99
N GLY A 385 -43.26 -14.92 -1.20
CA GLY A 385 -44.59 -14.77 -0.61
C GLY A 385 -45.32 -13.59 -1.23
N GLY A 386 -46.20 -13.87 -2.21
CA GLY A 386 -47.09 -12.85 -2.79
C GLY A 386 -47.77 -12.03 -1.68
N GLY A 387 -47.88 -10.70 -1.90
CA GLY A 387 -47.94 -9.62 -0.90
C GLY A 387 -49.05 -9.60 0.18
N ARG A 388 -49.61 -10.73 0.60
CA ARG A 388 -50.50 -10.88 1.75
C ARG A 388 -49.99 -11.82 2.84
N SER A 389 -48.94 -12.60 2.58
CA SER A 389 -48.32 -13.49 3.57
C SER A 389 -47.00 -12.92 4.09
N VAL A 390 -46.79 -12.97 5.41
CA VAL A 390 -45.53 -12.61 6.06
C VAL A 390 -44.79 -13.90 6.40
N GLU A 391 -43.63 -14.13 5.80
CA GLU A 391 -42.75 -15.24 6.19
C GLU A 391 -42.15 -14.97 7.57
N TRP A 392 -41.91 -16.04 8.34
CA TRP A 392 -41.22 -15.96 9.60
C TRP A 392 -40.15 -17.05 9.74
N LEU A 393 -39.06 -16.69 10.41
CA LEU A 393 -38.07 -17.59 11.00
C LEU A 393 -38.03 -17.29 12.50
N ILE A 394 -38.15 -18.32 13.34
CA ILE A 394 -38.09 -18.18 14.79
C ILE A 394 -36.98 -19.08 15.32
N LYS A 395 -36.17 -18.55 16.23
CA LYS A 395 -35.15 -19.32 16.94
C LYS A 395 -35.33 -19.14 18.45
N PHE A 396 -35.48 -20.26 19.14
CA PHE A 396 -35.44 -20.34 20.59
C PHE A 396 -34.01 -20.64 21.05
N ASP A 397 -33.47 -19.78 21.92
CA ASP A 397 -32.16 -19.97 22.55
C ASP A 397 -32.28 -20.79 23.85
N GLY A 398 -33.05 -21.89 23.80
CA GLY A 398 -33.28 -22.80 24.92
C GLY A 398 -34.76 -22.97 25.28
N ARG A 399 -35.06 -24.05 26.02
CA ARG A 399 -36.44 -24.48 26.36
C ARG A 399 -37.19 -23.50 27.24
N THR A 400 -36.47 -22.79 28.11
CA THR A 400 -37.05 -21.86 29.10
C THR A 400 -36.99 -20.40 28.65
N ALA A 401 -36.70 -20.15 27.38
CA ALA A 401 -36.54 -18.80 26.84
C ALA A 401 -37.84 -17.99 27.00
N GLN A 402 -37.75 -16.84 27.68
CA GLN A 402 -38.88 -15.91 27.83
C GLN A 402 -39.03 -14.97 26.64
N ARG A 403 -37.98 -14.87 25.82
CA ARG A 403 -37.95 -14.11 24.57
C ARG A 403 -37.31 -14.97 23.49
N VAL A 404 -37.77 -14.82 22.26
CA VAL A 404 -37.23 -15.53 21.10
C VAL A 404 -36.83 -14.55 20.02
N TRP A 405 -35.82 -14.93 19.26
CA TRP A 405 -35.48 -14.21 18.05
C TRP A 405 -36.49 -14.58 16.95
N MET A 406 -37.08 -13.57 16.33
CA MET A 406 -37.99 -13.72 15.20
C MET A 406 -37.55 -12.80 14.06
N PHE A 407 -37.29 -13.38 12.89
CA PHE A 407 -37.17 -12.67 11.64
C PHE A 407 -38.46 -12.78 10.85
N ARG A 408 -38.89 -11.67 10.25
CA ARG A 408 -40.07 -11.62 9.38
C ARG A 408 -39.69 -11.01 8.04
N ARG A 409 -40.17 -11.59 6.94
CA ARG A 409 -39.96 -11.11 5.58
C ARG A 409 -41.31 -11.05 4.86
N GLY A 410 -41.60 -9.91 4.22
CA GLY A 410 -42.88 -9.66 3.54
C GLY A 410 -43.74 -8.57 4.21
N GLY A 411 -44.78 -8.12 3.52
CA GLY A 411 -45.52 -6.87 3.82
C GLY A 411 -45.38 -5.86 2.68
N GLU A 412 -46.00 -4.68 2.81
CA GLU A 412 -45.97 -3.62 1.78
C GLU A 412 -44.56 -3.12 1.44
N ASP A 413 -43.60 -3.28 2.35
CA ASP A 413 -42.21 -2.82 2.20
C ASP A 413 -41.25 -3.91 1.67
N GLY A 414 -41.70 -5.17 1.54
CA GLY A 414 -40.89 -6.29 1.02
C GLY A 414 -39.61 -6.62 1.82
N GLY A 415 -39.35 -5.89 2.91
CA GLY A 415 -38.12 -5.96 3.68
C GLY A 415 -38.14 -7.01 4.79
N GLY A 416 -36.96 -7.52 5.13
CA GLY A 416 -36.76 -8.39 6.29
C GLY A 416 -36.55 -7.60 7.58
N ARG A 417 -37.22 -7.97 8.68
CA ARG A 417 -37.05 -7.36 10.01
C ARG A 417 -36.86 -8.41 11.09
N SER A 418 -35.77 -8.29 11.85
CA SER A 418 -35.50 -9.10 13.04
C SER A 418 -35.97 -8.38 14.31
N SER A 419 -36.51 -9.13 15.27
CA SER A 419 -36.91 -8.60 16.59
C SER A 419 -36.88 -9.69 17.66
N GLU A 420 -36.65 -9.30 18.91
CA GLU A 420 -36.93 -10.17 20.05
C GLU A 420 -38.41 -10.09 20.44
N VAL A 421 -39.06 -11.25 20.48
CA VAL A 421 -40.49 -11.39 20.75
C VAL A 421 -40.68 -12.16 22.07
N PRO A 422 -41.45 -11.64 23.05
CA PRO A 422 -41.84 -12.42 24.24
C PRO A 422 -42.60 -13.69 23.85
N THR A 423 -42.29 -14.82 24.48
CA THR A 423 -42.93 -16.10 24.13
C THR A 423 -44.44 -16.09 24.35
N GLU A 424 -44.96 -15.29 25.30
CA GLU A 424 -46.41 -15.11 25.50
C GLU A 424 -47.15 -14.51 24.28
N GLN A 425 -46.42 -13.90 23.33
CA GLN A 425 -46.99 -13.37 22.09
C GLN A 425 -47.19 -14.45 21.02
N LEU A 426 -46.56 -15.62 21.16
CA LEU A 426 -46.69 -16.77 20.26
C LEU A 426 -47.75 -17.75 20.78
N ARG A 427 -49.00 -17.27 20.86
CA ARG A 427 -50.09 -17.97 21.54
C ARG A 427 -50.48 -19.26 20.82
N GLY A 428 -50.53 -20.36 21.58
CA GLY A 428 -50.89 -21.68 21.05
C GLY A 428 -49.70 -22.51 20.55
N LEU A 429 -48.49 -21.96 20.61
CA LEU A 429 -47.25 -22.71 20.34
C LEU A 429 -46.77 -23.39 21.62
N THR A 430 -46.55 -24.71 21.61
CA THR A 430 -46.11 -25.48 22.79
C THR A 430 -44.61 -25.80 22.75
N GLU A 431 -43.98 -25.99 23.91
CA GLU A 431 -42.57 -26.41 23.98
C GLU A 431 -42.33 -27.74 23.23
N ALA A 432 -43.26 -28.70 23.38
CA ALA A 432 -43.16 -29.99 22.73
C ALA A 432 -43.11 -29.88 21.20
N GLU A 433 -43.91 -28.97 20.61
CA GLU A 433 -43.89 -28.69 19.18
C GLU A 433 -42.60 -27.98 18.75
N VAL A 434 -42.16 -26.96 19.50
CA VAL A 434 -40.97 -26.16 19.19
C VAL A 434 -39.68 -26.97 19.17
N PHE A 435 -39.54 -27.92 20.11
CA PHE A 435 -38.36 -28.77 20.25
C PHE A 435 -38.58 -30.17 19.71
N SER A 436 -39.60 -30.37 18.87
CA SER A 436 -39.83 -31.60 18.14
C SER A 436 -38.76 -31.84 17.05
N ASP A 437 -38.87 -32.96 16.33
CA ASP A 437 -38.11 -33.25 15.13
C ASP A 437 -38.92 -32.96 13.85
N GLY A 438 -39.53 -31.77 13.75
CA GLY A 438 -40.24 -31.34 12.53
C GLY A 438 -41.77 -31.29 12.63
N ALA A 439 -42.36 -31.02 13.79
CA ALA A 439 -43.81 -30.95 13.93
C ALA A 439 -44.41 -29.74 13.19
N PRO A 440 -45.53 -29.92 12.45
CA PRO A 440 -46.30 -28.78 11.94
C PRO A 440 -46.94 -28.03 13.11
N VAL A 441 -46.95 -26.71 13.05
CA VAL A 441 -47.50 -25.85 14.09
C VAL A 441 -48.54 -24.89 13.54
N ARG A 442 -49.49 -24.54 14.40
CA ARG A 442 -50.39 -23.40 14.19
C ARG A 442 -50.42 -22.59 15.47
N PHE A 443 -50.11 -21.31 15.36
CA PHE A 443 -50.14 -20.40 16.51
C PHE A 443 -50.59 -19.02 16.06
N ARG A 444 -50.96 -18.19 17.03
CA ARG A 444 -51.32 -16.80 16.81
C ARG A 444 -50.20 -15.91 17.32
N PHE A 445 -49.63 -15.10 16.44
CA PHE A 445 -48.71 -14.04 16.84
C PHE A 445 -49.51 -12.79 17.19
N ALA A 446 -49.54 -12.40 18.46
CA ALA A 446 -50.35 -11.27 18.96
C ALA A 446 -49.45 -10.10 19.42
N ARG A 447 -49.67 -8.91 18.84
CA ARG A 447 -48.97 -7.68 19.22
C ARG A 447 -49.96 -6.52 19.34
N GLY A 448 -50.33 -6.17 20.57
CA GLY A 448 -51.39 -5.19 20.84
C GLY A 448 -52.74 -5.67 20.30
N ALA A 449 -53.44 -4.82 19.54
CA ALA A 449 -54.72 -5.15 18.90
C ALA A 449 -54.56 -5.96 17.59
N GLN A 450 -53.34 -6.11 17.07
CA GLN A 450 -53.09 -6.84 15.83
C GLN A 450 -52.74 -8.30 16.14
N SER A 451 -53.28 -9.23 15.35
CA SER A 451 -52.89 -10.62 15.41
C SER A 451 -52.74 -11.25 14.03
N LEU A 452 -51.76 -12.15 13.92
CA LEU A 452 -51.53 -12.94 12.72
C LEU A 452 -51.75 -14.42 13.04
N ASN A 453 -52.41 -15.13 12.13
CA ASN A 453 -52.51 -16.58 12.19
C ASN A 453 -51.32 -17.16 11.44
N CYS A 454 -50.48 -17.90 12.17
CA CYS A 454 -49.22 -18.41 11.67
C CYS A 454 -49.27 -19.94 11.57
N VAL A 455 -48.76 -20.45 10.46
CA VAL A 455 -48.58 -21.87 10.20
C VAL A 455 -47.15 -22.14 9.77
N GLY A 456 -46.60 -23.27 10.16
CA GLY A 456 -45.23 -23.63 9.80
C GLY A 456 -44.77 -24.90 10.47
N TRP A 457 -43.46 -25.01 10.68
CA TRP A 457 -42.83 -26.17 11.30
C TRP A 457 -41.77 -25.73 12.31
N PHE A 458 -41.49 -26.59 13.27
CA PHE A 458 -40.37 -26.44 14.19
C PHE A 458 -39.55 -27.72 14.28
N LYS A 459 -38.23 -27.55 14.45
CA LYS A 459 -37.27 -28.61 14.70
C LYS A 459 -36.16 -28.08 15.60
N GLY A 460 -35.98 -28.72 16.75
CA GLY A 460 -34.88 -28.42 17.66
C GLY A 460 -34.78 -26.95 18.08
N GLY A 461 -35.91 -26.25 18.23
CA GLY A 461 -35.96 -24.84 18.61
C GLY A 461 -35.83 -23.84 17.46
N PHE A 462 -35.63 -24.29 16.22
CA PHE A 462 -35.73 -23.45 15.02
C PHE A 462 -37.07 -23.72 14.34
N GLY A 463 -37.74 -22.67 13.87
CA GLY A 463 -38.98 -22.82 13.11
C GLY A 463 -39.06 -21.85 11.95
N ALA A 464 -39.84 -22.23 10.96
CA ALA A 464 -40.09 -21.43 9.78
C ALA A 464 -41.52 -21.63 9.28
N GLY A 465 -42.08 -20.60 8.66
CA GLY A 465 -43.42 -20.67 8.08
C GLY A 465 -43.92 -19.34 7.56
N VAL A 466 -45.25 -19.24 7.48
CA VAL A 466 -45.96 -18.03 7.03
C VAL A 466 -47.02 -17.62 8.04
N CYS A 467 -47.31 -16.32 8.05
CA CYS A 467 -48.38 -15.71 8.80
C CYS A 467 -49.29 -14.94 7.85
N GLU A 468 -50.58 -14.98 8.12
CA GLU A 468 -51.59 -14.15 7.46
C GLU A 468 -52.33 -13.31 8.49
N ALA A 469 -52.89 -12.17 8.07
CA ALA A 469 -53.74 -11.37 8.95
C ALA A 469 -54.90 -12.22 9.49
N ALA A 470 -55.10 -12.20 10.81
CA ALA A 470 -56.27 -12.84 11.39
C ALA A 470 -57.52 -12.09 10.88
N ARG A 471 -58.44 -12.82 10.24
CA ARG A 471 -59.79 -12.31 9.99
C ARG A 471 -60.58 -12.55 11.29
N ASP A 472 -61.17 -11.48 11.81
CA ASP A 472 -62.08 -11.55 12.96
C ASP A 472 -63.35 -12.35 12.63
#